data_AF-K7LA95-F1
#
_entry.id   AF-K7LA95-F1
#
_cell.length_a   1.000
_cell.length_b   1.000
_cell.length_c   1.000
_cell.angle_alpha   90.00
_cell.angle_beta   90.00
_cell.angle_gamma   90.00
#
_symmetry.space_group_name_H-M   'P 1'
#
loop_
_entity.id
_entity.type
_entity.pdbx_description
1 polymer ?
#
loop_
_entity_poly.entity_id
_entity_poly.type
_entity_poly.pdbx_seq_one_letter_code
_entity_poly.pdbx_strand_id
1 'polypeptide(L)'
;MASSDDEGEAQALSVSNYYFVDDKDDEPVCFSVLPIQWSESESPVGKKMQLFLHGFVDNGLQKFFGQVVAWRFDFSYVRPEISVLSKDGRWIILEKPRKSYEDTIIRTTLITTHFLSYVKKNPDSSAKSVWDKLSKNKEFRSYEVMPLQKDLLNHMALMGEAAKRDTALEKSKLLLMVLEDKDMLKIKKLSDEEVKDLARPGFIIDDIDNGMIDEDSDGEDELFDSVCAICDNGGQLLCCDGKCMRSFHANEEDGEESTCASLGFSRKEVDEIQNFYCKNCEYNQHQCFACGTLGCSDKFSGAEVFKCASAICGFFYHPHCVAKLLHGVVEDDLKELERKIAEGGPFTCPTHYCCECKEMEDKKKHDFHFAVCRRCPKSYHRKCLPRLFRFCLCCAASTYLMIVMYGGLILHL
;
A
#
# COMPACT_ATOMS: atom_id res chain seq x y z
N MET A 1 0.03 -39.10 20.17
CA MET A 1 -0.18 -37.83 20.88
C MET A 1 1.09 -37.01 20.76
N ALA A 2 1.37 -36.48 19.57
CA ALA A 2 2.42 -35.49 19.40
C ALA A 2 1.72 -34.14 19.60
N SER A 3 2.10 -33.39 20.63
CA SER A 3 1.69 -31.99 20.73
C SER A 3 2.25 -31.31 19.49
N SER A 4 1.38 -30.85 18.60
CA SER A 4 1.80 -29.84 17.65
C SER A 4 2.14 -28.64 18.50
N ASP A 5 3.43 -28.31 18.56
CA ASP A 5 3.88 -27.03 19.03
C ASP A 5 3.07 -25.98 18.25
N ASP A 6 2.14 -25.33 18.93
CA ASP A 6 1.70 -23.98 18.59
C ASP A 6 2.97 -23.12 18.70
N GLU A 7 3.84 -23.25 17.69
CA GLU A 7 4.76 -22.20 17.29
C GLU A 7 3.84 -21.03 17.00
N GLY A 8 3.53 -20.26 18.05
CA GLY A 8 2.76 -19.04 17.95
C GLY A 8 3.51 -18.17 16.96
N GLU A 9 3.04 -18.21 15.70
CA GLU A 9 3.66 -17.52 14.57
C GLU A 9 3.89 -16.10 15.04
N ALA A 10 5.16 -15.70 15.13
CA ALA A 10 5.56 -14.48 15.82
C ALA A 10 4.87 -13.29 15.15
N GLN A 11 3.76 -12.85 15.73
CA GLN A 11 3.02 -11.70 15.25
C GLN A 11 4.00 -10.53 15.16
N ALA A 12 4.05 -9.87 14.01
CA ALA A 12 4.90 -8.71 13.82
C ALA A 12 4.58 -7.69 14.90
N LEU A 13 5.59 -7.31 15.70
CA LEU A 13 5.41 -6.37 16.79
C LEU A 13 5.08 -4.99 16.21
N SER A 14 3.93 -4.43 16.56
CA SER A 14 3.52 -3.09 16.15
C SER A 14 3.40 -2.16 17.36
N VAL A 15 3.75 -0.89 17.18
CA VAL A 15 3.73 0.12 18.25
C VAL A 15 2.89 1.33 17.83
N SER A 16 1.91 1.65 18.66
CA SER A 16 1.02 2.81 18.53
C SER A 16 1.34 3.91 19.56
N ASN A 17 0.79 5.11 19.31
CA ASN A 17 1.04 6.34 20.06
C ASN A 17 2.55 6.57 20.31
N TYR A 18 3.33 6.32 19.26
CA TYR A 18 4.77 6.24 19.38
C TYR A 18 5.46 7.61 19.36
N TYR A 19 6.63 7.68 19.98
CA TYR A 19 7.56 8.80 19.87
C TYR A 19 8.97 8.31 20.17
N PHE A 20 9.97 9.06 19.71
CA PHE A 20 11.37 8.71 19.88
C PHE A 20 12.11 9.78 20.67
N VAL A 21 13.00 9.35 21.55
CA VAL A 21 13.85 10.23 22.38
C VAL A 21 15.31 9.84 22.26
N ASP A 22 16.20 10.82 22.44
CA ASP A 22 17.64 10.57 22.53
C ASP A 22 18.07 10.04 23.91
N ASP A 23 19.35 9.64 24.03
CA ASP A 23 19.91 9.09 25.27
C ASP A 23 20.38 10.13 26.29
N LYS A 24 20.42 11.41 25.91
CA LYS A 24 21.06 12.45 26.71
C LYS A 24 20.08 13.21 27.56
N ASP A 25 19.05 13.74 26.90
CA ASP A 25 18.14 14.72 27.48
C ASP A 25 16.67 14.25 27.40
N ASP A 26 16.43 13.01 26.94
CA ASP A 26 15.10 12.47 26.62
C ASP A 26 14.30 13.37 25.65
N GLU A 27 15.02 14.13 24.83
CA GLU A 27 14.43 15.10 23.91
C GLU A 27 13.81 14.39 22.70
N PRO A 28 12.62 14.81 22.22
CA PRO A 28 11.99 14.21 21.05
C PRO A 28 12.85 14.37 19.78
N VAL A 29 13.23 13.25 19.16
CA VAL A 29 14.07 13.24 17.95
C VAL A 29 13.42 12.42 16.85
N CYS A 30 13.48 12.90 15.61
CA CYS A 30 12.95 12.19 14.45
C CYS A 30 13.70 10.88 14.21
N PHE A 31 13.00 9.75 14.04
CA PHE A 31 13.65 8.47 13.73
C PHE A 31 14.44 8.49 12.41
N SER A 32 14.19 9.45 11.51
CA SER A 32 14.92 9.60 10.24
C SER A 32 16.42 9.91 10.42
N VAL A 33 16.86 10.27 11.63
CA VAL A 33 18.29 10.40 11.94
C VAL A 33 19.02 9.05 11.98
N LEU A 34 18.27 7.96 12.15
CA LEU A 34 18.81 6.60 12.08
C LEU A 34 19.10 6.22 10.62
N PRO A 35 20.10 5.35 10.38
CA PRO A 35 20.34 4.80 9.05
C PRO A 35 19.11 4.05 8.52
N ILE A 36 18.87 4.18 7.21
CA ILE A 36 17.88 3.36 6.51
C ILE A 36 18.52 2.02 6.17
N GLN A 37 17.82 0.92 6.49
CA GLN A 37 18.18 -0.40 6.00
C GLN A 37 17.42 -0.71 4.72
N TRP A 38 18.16 -0.78 3.60
CA TRP A 38 17.60 -1.01 2.26
C TRP A 38 17.40 -2.50 1.96
N SER A 39 18.26 -3.36 2.50
CA SER A 39 18.24 -4.81 2.31
C SER A 39 18.72 -5.53 3.57
N GLU A 40 18.42 -6.83 3.68
CA GLU A 40 18.90 -7.66 4.80
C GLU A 40 20.42 -7.81 4.82
N SER A 41 21.06 -7.84 3.63
CA SER A 41 22.50 -8.02 3.49
C SER A 41 23.32 -6.78 3.83
N GLU A 42 22.68 -5.61 3.94
CA GLU A 42 23.33 -4.37 4.29
C GLU A 42 23.27 -4.10 5.80
N SER A 43 24.44 -4.03 6.44
CA SER A 43 24.53 -3.52 7.80
C SER A 43 24.24 -2.01 7.81
N PRO A 44 23.46 -1.49 8.77
CA PRO A 44 23.14 -0.06 8.82
C PRO A 44 24.41 0.79 8.96
N VAL A 45 24.75 1.57 7.92
CA VAL A 45 25.90 2.50 7.93
C VAL A 45 25.38 3.89 8.33
N GLY A 46 25.62 4.30 9.57
CA GLY A 46 25.15 5.59 10.08
C GLY A 46 25.83 6.01 11.37
N LYS A 47 25.53 7.23 11.83
CA LYS A 47 25.99 7.69 13.15
C LYS A 47 25.41 6.77 14.23
N LYS A 48 26.26 6.33 15.16
CA LYS A 48 25.83 5.62 16.37
C LYS A 48 25.13 6.59 17.31
N MET A 49 23.88 6.91 17.01
CA MET A 49 22.99 7.61 17.93
C MET A 49 22.20 6.55 18.70
N GLN A 50 22.10 6.71 20.02
CA GLN A 50 21.22 5.88 20.82
C GLN A 50 19.85 6.56 20.80
N LEU A 51 18.89 5.91 20.15
CA LEU A 51 17.53 6.41 20.03
C LEU A 51 16.59 5.37 20.64
N PHE A 52 15.64 5.83 21.45
CA PHE A 52 14.69 4.97 22.14
C PHE A 52 13.28 5.20 21.62
N LEU A 53 12.62 4.11 21.26
CA LEU A 53 11.21 4.07 20.91
C LEU A 53 10.38 3.92 22.18
N HIS A 54 9.43 4.82 22.36
CA HIS A 54 8.34 4.70 23.31
C HIS A 54 7.01 4.54 22.58
N GLY A 55 6.07 3.82 23.18
CA GLY A 55 4.70 3.74 22.68
C GLY A 55 3.91 2.68 23.42
N PHE A 56 2.92 2.11 22.75
CA PHE A 56 2.10 1.04 23.28
C PHE A 56 1.98 -0.12 22.29
N VAL A 57 1.99 -1.33 22.82
CA VAL A 57 1.72 -2.59 22.11
C VAL A 57 0.38 -3.15 22.60
N ASP A 58 -0.10 -4.20 21.94
CA ASP A 58 -1.33 -4.91 22.31
C ASP A 58 -2.54 -3.97 22.46
N ASN A 59 -2.77 -3.14 21.43
CA ASN A 59 -3.88 -2.17 21.38
C ASN A 59 -3.93 -1.19 22.57
N GLY A 60 -2.76 -0.77 23.07
CA GLY A 60 -2.68 0.23 24.14
C GLY A 60 -2.55 -0.35 25.55
N LEU A 61 -2.60 -1.69 25.70
CA LEU A 61 -2.59 -2.35 27.00
C LEU A 61 -1.23 -2.33 27.68
N GLN A 62 -0.15 -2.42 26.91
CA GLN A 62 1.20 -2.50 27.44
C GLN A 62 2.09 -1.38 26.89
N LYS A 63 2.81 -0.72 27.79
CA LYS A 63 3.83 0.26 27.40
C LYS A 63 5.03 -0.44 26.77
N PHE A 64 5.48 0.10 25.65
CA PHE A 64 6.71 -0.32 24.99
C PHE A 64 7.81 0.70 25.23
N PHE A 65 9.01 0.19 25.50
CA PHE A 65 10.25 0.95 25.55
C PHE A 65 11.41 0.10 25.02
N GLY A 66 12.16 0.61 24.05
CA GLY A 66 13.29 -0.14 23.49
C GLY A 66 14.22 0.71 22.64
N GLN A 67 15.50 0.37 22.66
CA GLN A 67 16.50 1.01 21.81
C GLN A 67 16.34 0.54 20.36
N VAL A 68 16.39 1.48 19.42
CA VAL A 68 16.36 1.24 17.98
C VAL A 68 17.66 1.71 17.32
N VAL A 69 18.01 1.08 16.20
CA VAL A 69 19.32 1.28 15.55
C VAL A 69 19.23 1.60 14.06
N ALA A 70 18.10 1.28 13.42
CA ALA A 70 17.85 1.55 12.01
C ALA A 70 16.34 1.68 11.77
N TRP A 71 15.98 2.15 10.58
CA TRP A 71 14.59 2.17 10.13
C TRP A 71 14.49 1.79 8.65
N ARG A 72 13.26 1.54 8.20
CA ARG A 72 12.96 1.23 6.80
C ARG A 72 11.53 1.65 6.47
N PHE A 73 11.21 1.64 5.18
CA PHE A 73 9.86 1.82 4.68
C PHE A 73 9.49 0.78 3.62
N ASP A 74 8.21 0.43 3.53
CA ASP A 74 7.66 -0.44 2.51
C ASP A 74 6.50 0.23 1.77
N PHE A 75 6.62 0.36 0.45
CA PHE A 75 5.61 0.96 -0.44
C PHE A 75 4.70 -0.08 -1.10
N SER A 76 4.83 -1.36 -0.76
CA SER A 76 3.99 -2.44 -1.32
C SER A 76 2.53 -2.38 -0.88
N TYR A 77 2.26 -1.67 0.22
CA TYR A 77 0.94 -1.44 0.81
C TYR A 77 0.25 -0.22 0.19
N VAL A 78 -1.06 -0.06 0.42
CA VAL A 78 -1.79 1.14 -0.02
C VAL A 78 -1.20 2.39 0.64
N ARG A 79 -1.03 2.32 1.96
CA ARG A 79 -0.30 3.29 2.79
C ARG A 79 1.14 2.83 2.99
N PRO A 80 2.16 3.72 2.97
CA PRO A 80 3.51 3.32 3.33
C PRO A 80 3.58 2.73 4.73
N GLU A 81 4.23 1.57 4.86
CA GLU A 81 4.58 1.01 6.16
C GLU A 81 5.96 1.52 6.56
N ILE A 82 6.13 1.91 7.82
CA ILE A 82 7.43 2.29 8.38
C ILE A 82 7.75 1.30 9.49
N SER A 83 8.96 0.76 9.49
CA SER A 83 9.44 -0.12 10.56
C SER A 83 10.77 0.35 11.10
N VAL A 84 11.03 0.07 12.38
CA VAL A 84 12.31 0.31 13.03
C VAL A 84 12.93 -0.99 13.54
N LEU A 85 14.26 -1.06 13.48
CA LEU A 85 15.02 -2.21 13.95
C LEU A 85 15.39 -1.96 15.39
N SER A 86 14.90 -2.81 16.28
CA SER A 86 15.33 -2.81 17.68
C SER A 86 16.74 -3.38 17.82
N LYS A 87 17.42 -3.02 18.91
CA LYS A 87 18.81 -3.45 19.17
C LYS A 87 19.00 -4.97 19.26
N ASP A 88 17.95 -5.70 19.64
CA ASP A 88 17.90 -7.16 19.68
C ASP A 88 17.58 -7.79 18.31
N GLY A 89 17.47 -6.99 17.24
CA GLY A 89 17.35 -7.47 15.87
C GLY A 89 15.92 -7.73 15.39
N ARG A 90 14.91 -7.29 16.14
CA ARG A 90 13.50 -7.44 15.74
C ARG A 90 12.99 -6.21 15.01
N TRP A 91 12.20 -6.42 13.98
CA TRP A 91 11.52 -5.32 13.29
C TRP A 91 10.22 -4.98 14.01
N ILE A 92 10.00 -3.69 14.20
CA ILE A 92 8.83 -3.13 14.87
C ILE A 92 8.12 -2.21 13.90
N ILE A 93 6.85 -2.50 13.62
CA ILE A 93 6.01 -1.68 12.75
C ILE A 93 5.55 -0.44 13.53
N LEU A 94 5.73 0.73 12.94
CA LEU A 94 5.23 1.99 13.48
C LEU A 94 3.81 2.25 12.96
N GLU A 95 2.84 2.29 13.88
CA GLU A 95 1.45 2.57 13.57
C GLU A 95 1.17 4.07 13.63
N LYS A 96 0.36 4.51 14.59
CA LYS A 96 0.01 5.92 14.78
C LYS A 96 1.01 6.60 15.72
N PRO A 97 1.64 7.71 15.34
CA PRO A 97 2.49 8.48 16.24
C PRO A 97 1.67 9.18 17.32
N ARG A 98 2.34 9.61 18.39
CA ARG A 98 1.78 10.58 19.33
C ARG A 98 1.55 11.90 18.59
N LYS A 99 0.34 12.47 18.69
CA LYS A 99 -0.06 13.66 17.93
C LYS A 99 0.93 14.84 18.04
N SER A 100 1.39 15.16 19.26
CA SER A 100 2.36 16.24 19.46
C SER A 100 3.71 15.97 18.79
N TYR A 101 4.14 14.72 18.71
CA TYR A 101 5.37 14.29 18.04
C TYR A 101 5.21 14.26 16.52
N GLU A 102 4.03 13.84 16.05
CA GLU A 102 3.64 13.85 14.64
C GLU A 102 3.78 15.23 14.03
N ASP A 103 3.07 16.21 14.60
CA ASP A 103 2.96 17.56 14.04
C ASP A 103 4.28 18.33 14.07
N THR A 104 5.10 18.12 15.10
CA THR A 104 6.29 18.94 15.38
C THR A 104 7.61 18.34 14.88
N ILE A 105 7.74 17.01 14.88
CA ILE A 105 9.05 16.34 14.65
C ILE A 105 9.08 15.51 13.37
N ILE A 106 8.05 14.68 13.12
CA ILE A 106 8.10 13.69 12.02
C ILE A 106 7.25 14.03 10.80
N ARG A 107 6.41 15.07 10.89
CA ARG A 107 5.53 15.56 9.82
C ARG A 107 6.14 15.49 8.41
N THR A 108 7.29 16.12 8.21
CA THR A 108 7.97 16.17 6.90
C THR A 108 8.45 14.80 6.42
N THR A 109 8.81 13.91 7.35
CA THR A 109 9.23 12.54 7.05
C THR A 109 8.04 11.72 6.56
N LEU A 110 6.88 11.86 7.20
CA LEU A 110 5.64 11.19 6.77
C LEU A 110 5.20 11.69 5.39
N ILE A 111 5.17 13.01 5.19
CA ILE A 111 4.85 13.61 3.88
C ILE A 111 5.79 13.09 2.80
N THR A 112 7.10 13.03 3.06
CA THR A 112 8.09 12.53 2.10
C THR A 112 7.86 11.05 1.77
N THR A 113 7.58 10.23 2.80
CA THR A 113 7.35 8.80 2.62
C THR A 113 6.08 8.54 1.79
N HIS A 114 5.02 9.32 2.02
CA HIS A 114 3.79 9.25 1.22
C HIS A 114 3.98 9.78 -0.20
N PHE A 115 4.75 10.86 -0.37
CA PHE A 115 5.13 11.37 -1.68
C PHE A 115 5.84 10.28 -2.51
N LEU A 116 6.87 9.65 -1.94
CA LEU A 116 7.62 8.56 -2.59
C LEU A 116 6.70 7.39 -2.98
N SER A 117 5.84 6.93 -2.08
CA SER A 117 4.88 5.86 -2.38
C SER A 117 3.93 6.24 -3.52
N TYR A 118 3.44 7.49 -3.52
CA TYR A 118 2.51 7.95 -4.55
C TYR A 118 3.18 8.04 -5.93
N VAL A 119 4.37 8.65 -6.01
CA VAL A 119 5.07 8.82 -7.29
C VAL A 119 5.66 7.52 -7.82
N LYS A 120 5.95 6.53 -6.95
CA LYS A 120 6.29 5.16 -7.37
C LYS A 120 5.13 4.51 -8.13
N LYS A 121 3.90 4.69 -7.64
CA LYS A 121 2.69 4.12 -8.25
C LYS A 121 2.23 4.91 -9.47
N ASN A 122 2.55 6.20 -9.52
CA ASN A 122 2.12 7.13 -10.56
C ASN A 122 3.31 7.96 -11.11
N PRO A 123 4.20 7.36 -11.92
CA PRO A 123 5.44 8.00 -12.36
C PRO A 123 5.23 9.23 -13.27
N ASP A 124 4.07 9.33 -13.92
CA ASP A 124 3.70 10.42 -14.84
C ASP A 124 2.81 11.50 -14.19
N SER A 125 2.52 11.40 -12.89
CA SER A 125 1.66 12.38 -12.21
C SER A 125 2.30 13.77 -12.16
N SER A 126 1.47 14.80 -12.36
CA SER A 126 1.88 16.19 -12.19
C SER A 126 1.98 16.58 -10.71
N ALA A 127 2.80 17.58 -10.39
CA ALA A 127 2.91 18.11 -9.02
C ALA A 127 1.54 18.44 -8.42
N LYS A 128 0.67 19.12 -9.18
CA LYS A 128 -0.69 19.47 -8.76
C LYS A 128 -1.50 18.24 -8.33
N SER A 129 -1.48 17.17 -9.14
CA SER A 129 -2.22 15.94 -8.85
C SER A 129 -1.70 15.24 -7.60
N VAL A 130 -0.37 15.21 -7.42
CA VAL A 130 0.28 14.61 -6.26
C VAL A 130 -0.11 15.33 -4.97
N TRP A 131 0.03 16.65 -4.93
CA TRP A 131 -0.26 17.46 -3.74
C TRP A 131 -1.74 17.53 -3.40
N ASP A 132 -2.63 17.57 -4.40
CA ASP A 132 -4.08 17.47 -4.17
C ASP A 132 -4.43 16.13 -3.51
N LYS A 133 -3.87 15.02 -4.02
CA LYS A 133 -4.14 13.69 -3.45
C LYS A 133 -3.55 13.51 -2.05
N LEU A 134 -2.34 14.02 -1.81
CA LEU A 134 -1.71 14.01 -0.47
C LEU A 134 -2.52 14.86 0.52
N SER A 135 -3.00 16.04 0.12
CA SER A 135 -3.81 16.91 0.99
C SER A 135 -5.16 16.29 1.37
N LYS A 136 -5.70 15.41 0.52
CA LYS A 136 -6.93 14.64 0.76
C LYS A 136 -6.70 13.36 1.58
N ASN A 137 -5.47 12.93 1.77
CA ASN A 137 -5.12 11.72 2.51
C ASN A 137 -5.55 11.84 3.99
N LYS A 138 -6.22 10.82 4.53
CA LYS A 138 -6.71 10.78 5.91
C LYS A 138 -5.64 11.14 6.96
N GLU A 139 -4.39 10.74 6.74
CA GLU A 139 -3.26 11.00 7.64
C GLU A 139 -2.92 12.49 7.75
N PHE A 140 -3.07 13.25 6.66
CA PHE A 140 -2.70 14.67 6.61
C PHE A 140 -3.91 15.61 6.71
N ARG A 141 -5.14 15.08 6.81
CA ARG A 141 -6.35 15.90 7.00
C ARG A 141 -6.32 16.68 8.33
N SER A 142 -5.66 16.16 9.35
CA SER A 142 -5.53 16.83 10.64
C SER A 142 -4.51 17.96 10.65
N TYR A 143 -3.69 18.08 9.61
CA TYR A 143 -2.63 19.08 9.56
C TYR A 143 -3.19 20.46 9.24
N GLU A 144 -2.76 21.46 10.01
CA GLU A 144 -3.17 22.87 9.84
C GLU A 144 -2.70 23.42 8.48
N VAL A 145 -1.48 23.07 8.10
CA VAL A 145 -0.86 23.44 6.82
C VAL A 145 -0.97 22.26 5.84
N MET A 146 -1.26 22.53 4.56
CA MET A 146 -1.31 21.45 3.56
C MET A 146 0.09 20.91 3.21
N PRO A 147 0.24 19.60 2.90
CA PRO A 147 1.48 19.04 2.37
C PRO A 147 1.92 19.71 1.07
N LEU A 148 3.19 20.08 0.98
CA LEU A 148 3.76 20.80 -0.16
C LEU A 148 5.19 20.36 -0.44
N GLN A 149 5.71 20.76 -1.60
CA GLN A 149 7.09 20.45 -2.01
C GLN A 149 8.15 20.91 -1.01
N LYS A 150 7.93 22.00 -0.28
CA LYS A 150 8.86 22.49 0.76
C LYS A 150 9.05 21.48 1.91
N ASP A 151 8.08 20.61 2.17
CA ASP A 151 8.17 19.58 3.21
C ASP A 151 9.22 18.51 2.85
N LEU A 152 9.61 18.41 1.57
CA LEU A 152 10.59 17.45 1.08
C LEU A 152 12.05 17.90 1.28
N LEU A 153 12.29 19.19 1.54
CA LEU A 153 13.63 19.80 1.54
C LEU A 153 14.63 19.11 2.46
N ASN A 154 14.19 18.66 3.63
CA ASN A 154 15.06 18.01 4.61
C ASN A 154 15.35 16.54 4.28
N HIS A 155 14.69 15.98 3.27
CA HIS A 155 14.72 14.54 2.94
C HIS A 155 15.27 14.26 1.53
N MET A 156 15.85 15.26 0.87
CA MET A 156 16.38 15.16 -0.50
C MET A 156 17.43 14.05 -0.66
N ALA A 157 18.30 13.86 0.33
CA ALA A 157 19.30 12.80 0.31
C ALA A 157 18.65 11.40 0.34
N LEU A 158 17.66 11.22 1.21
CA LEU A 158 16.87 9.99 1.31
C LEU A 158 16.16 9.70 -0.01
N MET A 159 15.50 10.70 -0.58
CA MET A 159 14.77 10.59 -1.85
C MET A 159 15.70 10.21 -3.00
N GLY A 160 16.88 10.84 -3.09
CA GLY A 160 17.88 10.51 -4.11
C GLY A 160 18.42 9.09 -3.97
N GLU A 161 18.66 8.63 -2.74
CA GLU A 161 19.09 7.26 -2.48
C GLU A 161 17.99 6.23 -2.75
N ALA A 162 16.71 6.57 -2.50
CA ALA A 162 15.57 5.73 -2.85
C ALA A 162 15.40 5.61 -4.38
N ALA A 163 15.53 6.72 -5.11
CA ALA A 163 15.44 6.75 -6.57
C ALA A 163 16.50 5.87 -7.24
N LYS A 164 17.74 5.85 -6.72
CA LYS A 164 18.83 5.01 -7.26
C LYS A 164 18.60 3.51 -7.07
N ARG A 165 17.88 3.11 -6.02
CA ARG A 165 17.68 1.69 -5.66
C ARG A 165 16.38 1.11 -6.20
N ASP A 166 15.44 1.95 -6.61
CA ASP A 166 14.11 1.53 -7.01
C ASP A 166 13.81 2.00 -8.44
N THR A 167 13.79 1.03 -9.37
CA THR A 167 13.59 1.28 -10.80
C THR A 167 12.23 1.90 -11.15
N ALA A 168 11.24 1.83 -10.27
CA ALA A 168 9.96 2.52 -10.48
C ALA A 168 10.03 3.97 -9.99
N LEU A 169 10.71 4.25 -8.87
CA LEU A 169 10.98 5.61 -8.43
C LEU A 169 11.88 6.36 -9.42
N GLU A 170 12.90 5.69 -9.97
CA GLU A 170 13.81 6.28 -10.97
C GLU A 170 13.07 6.81 -12.21
N LYS A 171 11.91 6.21 -12.54
CA LYS A 171 11.08 6.61 -13.68
C LYS A 171 10.15 7.80 -13.40
N SER A 172 10.06 8.23 -12.14
CA SER A 172 9.16 9.33 -11.77
C SER A 172 9.73 10.68 -12.24
N LYS A 173 9.04 11.30 -13.20
CA LYS A 173 9.42 12.62 -13.73
C LYS A 173 9.42 13.68 -12.63
N LEU A 174 8.39 13.66 -11.77
CA LEU A 174 8.26 14.63 -10.70
C LEU A 174 9.37 14.47 -9.64
N LEU A 175 9.68 13.22 -9.24
CA LEU A 175 10.76 12.97 -8.28
C LEU A 175 12.09 13.51 -8.81
N LEU A 176 12.41 13.22 -10.07
CA LEU A 176 13.63 13.73 -10.71
C LEU A 176 13.65 15.26 -10.78
N MET A 177 12.54 15.91 -11.16
CA MET A 177 12.44 17.37 -11.17
C MET A 177 12.69 17.98 -9.79
N VAL A 178 12.11 17.39 -8.73
CA VAL A 178 12.31 17.86 -7.34
C VAL A 178 13.78 17.69 -6.93
N LEU A 179 14.41 16.56 -7.26
CA LEU A 179 15.82 16.29 -6.96
C LEU A 179 16.80 17.20 -7.71
N GLU A 180 16.44 17.65 -8.91
CA GLU A 180 17.27 18.52 -9.77
C GLU A 180 17.09 20.02 -9.48
N ASP A 181 16.04 20.40 -8.76
CA ASP A 181 15.72 21.79 -8.45
C ASP A 181 16.78 22.41 -7.51
N LYS A 182 17.77 23.04 -8.13
CA LYS A 182 18.85 23.76 -7.42
C LYS A 182 18.36 25.02 -6.71
N ASP A 183 17.24 25.59 -7.14
CA ASP A 183 16.69 26.83 -6.59
C ASP A 183 15.86 26.59 -5.32
N MET A 184 15.41 25.36 -5.07
CA MET A 184 14.82 24.93 -3.79
C MET A 184 15.69 25.27 -2.57
N LEU A 185 17.02 25.16 -2.68
CA LEU A 185 17.95 25.51 -1.59
C LEU A 185 17.95 27.02 -1.25
N LYS A 186 17.35 27.87 -2.09
CA LYS A 186 17.32 29.33 -1.90
C LYS A 186 16.02 29.84 -1.29
N ILE A 187 14.97 29.02 -1.13
CA ILE A 187 13.70 29.45 -0.52
C ILE A 187 13.90 29.61 1.00
N LYS A 188 14.46 30.75 1.38
CA LYS A 188 14.54 31.25 2.75
C LYS A 188 13.19 31.85 3.13
N LYS A 189 12.49 31.22 4.07
CA LYS A 189 11.46 31.77 4.98
C LYS A 189 10.31 32.55 4.30
N LEU A 190 9.11 31.95 4.34
CA LEU A 190 7.86 32.52 3.79
C LEU A 190 7.48 33.87 4.42
N SER A 191 6.74 34.68 3.67
CA SER A 191 5.96 35.79 4.24
C SER A 191 4.71 35.28 4.96
N ASP A 192 4.16 36.07 5.88
CA ASP A 192 2.92 35.72 6.60
C ASP A 192 1.73 35.53 5.65
N GLU A 193 1.75 36.15 4.48
CA GLU A 193 0.70 36.03 3.44
C GLU A 193 0.72 34.65 2.79
N GLU A 194 1.90 34.13 2.43
CA GLU A 194 2.02 32.77 1.87
C GLU A 194 1.65 31.71 2.92
N VAL A 195 1.86 31.97 4.21
CA VAL A 195 1.41 31.06 5.28
C VAL A 195 -0.12 31.01 5.34
N LYS A 196 -0.81 32.13 5.14
CA LYS A 196 -2.29 32.19 5.12
C LYS A 196 -2.89 31.44 3.93
N ASP A 197 -2.33 31.59 2.73
CA ASP A 197 -2.81 30.89 1.54
C ASP A 197 -2.61 29.37 1.62
N LEU A 198 -1.66 28.92 2.43
CA LEU A 198 -1.37 27.50 2.68
C LEU A 198 -2.09 26.93 3.91
N ALA A 199 -2.71 27.80 4.71
CA ALA A 199 -3.57 27.39 5.80
C ALA A 199 -4.81 26.74 5.21
N ARG A 200 -5.19 25.58 5.76
CA ARG A 200 -6.37 24.86 5.27
C ARG A 200 -7.62 25.73 5.51
N PRO A 201 -8.56 25.85 4.55
CA PRO A 201 -9.71 26.76 4.66
C PRO A 201 -10.59 26.61 5.91
N GLY A 202 -10.53 25.48 6.63
CA GLY A 202 -11.24 25.26 7.90
C GLY A 202 -10.46 25.58 9.18
N PHE A 203 -9.18 25.96 9.09
CA PHE A 203 -8.34 26.37 10.24
C PHE A 203 -8.17 27.88 10.36
N ILE A 204 -8.62 28.64 9.36
CA ILE A 204 -8.66 30.10 9.43
C ILE A 204 -9.86 30.46 10.33
N ILE A 205 -9.58 31.00 11.51
CA ILE A 205 -10.59 31.66 12.36
C ILE A 205 -10.92 33.00 11.72
N ASP A 206 -11.66 32.99 10.62
CA ASP A 206 -12.39 34.16 10.14
C ASP A 206 -13.83 33.73 9.92
N ASP A 207 -14.74 34.40 10.63
CA ASP A 207 -16.18 34.15 10.80
C ASP A 207 -17.00 34.21 9.49
N ILE A 208 -16.65 33.39 8.50
CA ILE A 208 -17.36 33.31 7.22
C ILE A 208 -17.99 31.93 7.10
N ASP A 209 -19.24 31.88 7.53
CA ASP A 209 -20.24 30.88 7.18
C ASP A 209 -20.14 30.51 5.69
N ASN A 210 -19.59 29.33 5.39
CA ASN A 210 -19.65 28.76 4.05
C ASN A 210 -19.80 27.25 4.18
N GLY A 211 -21.06 26.82 4.17
CA GLY A 211 -21.44 25.47 3.83
C GLY A 211 -21.01 25.15 2.40
N MET A 212 -19.85 24.51 2.26
CA MET A 212 -19.44 23.76 1.08
C MET A 212 -18.85 22.45 1.59
N ILE A 213 -19.75 21.50 1.90
CA ILE A 213 -19.36 20.10 2.02
C ILE A 213 -19.12 19.67 0.57
N ASP A 214 -17.86 19.65 0.15
CA ASP A 214 -17.48 19.04 -1.12
C ASP A 214 -17.76 17.53 -1.01
N GLU A 215 -18.97 17.14 -1.43
CA GLU A 215 -19.36 15.79 -1.80
C GLU A 215 -18.64 15.40 -3.11
N ASP A 216 -17.34 15.10 -3.03
CA ASP A 216 -16.62 14.39 -4.09
C ASP A 216 -15.65 13.40 -3.43
N SER A 217 -16.23 12.34 -2.85
CA SER A 217 -15.49 11.24 -2.21
C SER A 217 -15.03 10.18 -3.23
N ASP A 218 -14.81 10.51 -4.49
CA ASP A 218 -14.69 9.48 -5.55
C ASP A 218 -13.25 9.04 -5.86
N GLY A 219 -12.24 9.59 -5.18
CA GLY A 219 -10.85 9.32 -5.55
C GLY A 219 -10.20 8.11 -4.87
N GLU A 220 -10.71 7.61 -3.74
CA GLU A 220 -10.10 6.47 -3.02
C GLU A 220 -10.66 5.12 -3.47
N ASP A 221 -11.93 5.08 -3.90
CA ASP A 221 -12.65 3.86 -4.24
C ASP A 221 -12.07 3.14 -5.47
N GLU A 222 -11.43 3.87 -6.39
CA GLU A 222 -10.85 3.28 -7.62
C GLU A 222 -9.63 2.38 -7.38
N LEU A 223 -9.03 2.42 -6.18
CA LEU A 223 -7.85 1.61 -5.86
C LEU A 223 -8.19 0.18 -5.40
N PHE A 224 -9.42 -0.03 -4.94
CA PHE A 224 -9.82 -1.25 -4.26
C PHE A 224 -10.73 -2.13 -5.11
N ASP A 225 -10.83 -3.41 -4.74
CA ASP A 225 -11.75 -4.33 -5.39
C ASP A 225 -13.20 -3.89 -5.10
N SER A 226 -14.04 -3.80 -6.14
CA SER A 226 -15.42 -3.32 -6.03
C SER A 226 -16.38 -4.38 -5.45
N VAL A 227 -15.83 -5.51 -5.00
CA VAL A 227 -16.56 -6.70 -4.58
C VAL A 227 -15.85 -7.35 -3.40
N CYS A 228 -16.65 -7.98 -2.54
CA CYS A 228 -16.17 -8.75 -1.41
C CYS A 228 -15.36 -9.94 -1.89
N ALA A 229 -14.20 -10.15 -1.28
CA ALA A 229 -13.29 -11.21 -1.67
C ALA A 229 -13.67 -12.58 -1.09
N ILE A 230 -14.75 -12.67 -0.30
CA ILE A 230 -15.29 -13.93 0.21
C ILE A 230 -16.41 -14.43 -0.70
N CYS A 231 -17.39 -13.57 -1.03
CA CYS A 231 -18.60 -13.96 -1.75
C CYS A 231 -18.67 -13.48 -3.21
N ASP A 232 -17.71 -12.67 -3.65
CA ASP A 232 -17.69 -12.03 -4.98
C ASP A 232 -18.87 -11.10 -5.29
N ASN A 233 -19.61 -10.65 -4.27
CA ASN A 233 -20.70 -9.69 -4.40
C ASN A 233 -20.27 -8.28 -4.01
N GLY A 234 -20.94 -7.27 -4.58
CA GLY A 234 -20.72 -5.86 -4.23
C GLY A 234 -21.44 -5.46 -2.93
N GLY A 235 -21.72 -4.16 -2.80
CA GLY A 235 -22.41 -3.58 -1.65
C GLY A 235 -21.48 -2.69 -0.82
N GLN A 236 -21.78 -2.56 0.48
CA GLN A 236 -20.93 -1.83 1.41
C GLN A 236 -19.71 -2.68 1.76
N LEU A 237 -18.51 -2.18 1.45
CA LEU A 237 -17.27 -2.92 1.63
C LEU A 237 -16.28 -2.16 2.50
N LEU A 238 -15.57 -2.92 3.33
CA LEU A 238 -14.37 -2.48 4.04
C LEU A 238 -13.15 -2.96 3.26
N CYS A 239 -12.29 -2.01 2.90
CA CYS A 239 -11.12 -2.25 2.07
C CYS A 239 -9.88 -2.51 2.91
N CYS A 240 -9.10 -3.54 2.57
CA CYS A 240 -7.83 -3.82 3.21
C CYS A 240 -6.75 -2.87 2.71
N ASP A 241 -6.19 -2.05 3.59
CA ASP A 241 -5.04 -1.16 3.36
C ASP A 241 -3.72 -1.92 3.16
N GLY A 242 -3.80 -3.25 3.26
CA GLY A 242 -2.76 -4.22 3.02
C GLY A 242 -2.24 -4.30 1.58
N LYS A 243 -1.22 -5.14 1.39
CA LYS A 243 -0.69 -5.46 0.04
C LYS A 243 -1.74 -6.13 -0.85
N CYS A 244 -2.76 -6.78 -0.29
CA CYS A 244 -3.77 -7.53 -1.05
C CYS A 244 -4.86 -6.67 -1.70
N MET A 245 -5.12 -5.45 -1.21
CA MET A 245 -6.14 -4.53 -1.75
C MET A 245 -7.55 -5.17 -1.87
N ARG A 246 -7.81 -6.24 -1.11
CA ARG A 246 -9.09 -6.96 -1.11
C ARG A 246 -10.11 -6.19 -0.27
N SER A 247 -11.37 -6.30 -0.67
CA SER A 247 -12.51 -5.71 0.02
C SER A 247 -13.39 -6.78 0.62
N PHE A 248 -14.13 -6.46 1.67
CA PHE A 248 -14.91 -7.44 2.44
C PHE A 248 -16.19 -6.81 2.99
N HIS A 249 -17.25 -7.61 3.12
CA HIS A 249 -18.39 -7.22 3.95
C HIS A 249 -17.94 -7.19 5.41
N ALA A 250 -18.07 -6.05 6.07
CA ALA A 250 -17.57 -5.87 7.43
C ALA A 250 -18.48 -6.54 8.47
N ASN A 251 -19.78 -6.38 8.30
CA ASN A 251 -20.83 -6.95 9.15
C ASN A 251 -21.70 -7.93 8.34
N GLU A 252 -22.50 -8.74 9.04
CA GLU A 252 -23.38 -9.74 8.43
C GLU A 252 -24.49 -9.10 7.57
N GLU A 253 -25.01 -7.94 7.97
CA GLU A 253 -26.07 -7.20 7.25
C GLU A 253 -25.60 -6.78 5.85
N ASP A 254 -24.39 -6.22 5.73
CA ASP A 254 -23.79 -5.83 4.45
C ASP A 254 -23.58 -7.04 3.52
N GLY A 255 -23.45 -8.25 4.09
CA GLY A 255 -23.22 -9.51 3.38
C GLY A 255 -24.46 -10.36 3.11
N GLU A 256 -25.64 -9.96 3.62
CA GLU A 256 -26.84 -10.79 3.71
C GLU A 256 -27.31 -11.30 2.33
N GLU A 257 -27.34 -10.43 1.33
CA GLU A 257 -27.79 -10.75 -0.04
C GLU A 257 -27.04 -11.94 -0.66
N SER A 258 -25.78 -12.12 -0.25
CA SER A 258 -24.87 -13.15 -0.79
C SER A 258 -24.58 -14.27 0.21
N THR A 259 -25.25 -14.29 1.36
CA THR A 259 -24.94 -15.21 2.48
C THR A 259 -23.45 -15.19 2.84
N CYS A 260 -22.82 -14.01 2.78
CA CYS A 260 -21.40 -13.85 3.02
C CYS A 260 -21.08 -14.09 4.49
N ALA A 261 -20.03 -14.88 4.77
CA ALA A 261 -19.54 -15.08 6.13
C ALA A 261 -19.13 -13.75 6.81
N SER A 262 -18.76 -12.75 6.01
CA SER A 262 -18.38 -11.40 6.45
C SER A 262 -17.20 -11.39 7.45
N LEU A 263 -16.79 -10.21 7.92
CA LEU A 263 -15.70 -10.09 8.91
C LEU A 263 -16.21 -10.17 10.37
N GLY A 264 -17.51 -9.94 10.58
CA GLY A 264 -18.14 -10.03 11.90
C GLY A 264 -17.96 -8.79 12.78
N PHE A 265 -17.55 -7.64 12.21
CA PHE A 265 -17.50 -6.38 12.93
C PHE A 265 -18.91 -5.83 13.17
N SER A 266 -19.09 -5.12 14.29
CA SER A 266 -20.26 -4.26 14.50
C SER A 266 -20.12 -2.95 13.74
N ARG A 267 -21.23 -2.25 13.49
CA ARG A 267 -21.18 -0.95 12.79
C ARG A 267 -20.31 0.07 13.52
N LYS A 268 -20.36 0.08 14.86
CA LYS A 268 -19.53 0.97 15.68
C LYS A 268 -18.04 0.69 15.52
N GLU A 269 -17.65 -0.58 15.51
CA GLU A 269 -16.25 -0.94 15.26
C GLU A 269 -15.82 -0.50 13.86
N VAL A 270 -16.66 -0.71 12.84
CA VAL A 270 -16.36 -0.25 11.47
C VAL A 270 -16.17 1.25 11.39
N ASP A 271 -17.02 2.03 12.07
CA ASP A 271 -16.91 3.50 12.11
C ASP A 271 -15.65 3.97 12.87
N GLU A 272 -15.15 3.17 13.81
CA GLU A 272 -13.93 3.45 14.59
C GLU A 272 -12.64 2.97 13.90
N ILE A 273 -12.72 2.06 12.93
CA ILE A 273 -11.58 1.56 12.16
C ILE A 273 -11.00 2.70 11.33
N GLN A 274 -9.76 3.09 11.65
CA GLN A 274 -9.01 4.06 10.86
C GLN A 274 -8.34 3.38 9.65
N ASN A 275 -7.70 2.23 9.90
CA ASN A 275 -7.01 1.42 8.90
C ASN A 275 -7.38 -0.05 9.13
N PHE A 276 -7.68 -0.77 8.05
CA PHE A 276 -8.03 -2.18 8.11
C PHE A 276 -6.99 -3.04 7.40
N TYR A 277 -6.51 -4.08 8.09
CA TYR A 277 -5.71 -5.13 7.49
C TYR A 277 -6.44 -6.46 7.65
N CYS A 278 -6.66 -7.19 6.56
CA CYS A 278 -7.20 -8.54 6.66
C CYS A 278 -6.15 -9.48 7.28
N LYS A 279 -6.58 -10.62 7.83
CA LYS A 279 -5.69 -11.60 8.48
C LYS A 279 -4.48 -12.00 7.62
N ASN A 280 -4.68 -12.19 6.32
CA ASN A 280 -3.59 -12.47 5.37
C ASN A 280 -2.53 -11.35 5.33
N CYS A 281 -2.95 -10.09 5.41
CA CYS A 281 -2.03 -8.95 5.45
C CYS A 281 -1.40 -8.77 6.83
N GLU A 282 -2.15 -9.00 7.92
CA GLU A 282 -1.61 -8.98 9.28
C GLU A 282 -0.47 -10.00 9.46
N TYR A 283 -0.65 -11.21 8.94
CA TYR A 283 0.33 -12.30 9.04
C TYR A 283 1.31 -12.36 7.86
N ASN A 284 1.22 -11.44 6.89
CA ASN A 284 1.96 -11.50 5.63
C ASN A 284 1.86 -12.87 4.92
N GLN A 285 0.76 -13.61 5.06
CA GLN A 285 0.52 -14.87 4.37
C GLN A 285 -0.51 -14.66 3.26
N HIS A 286 -0.12 -14.82 1.99
CA HIS A 286 -1.02 -14.59 0.86
C HIS A 286 -1.16 -15.83 -0.02
N GLN A 287 -2.37 -16.03 -0.55
CA GLN A 287 -2.65 -17.15 -1.44
C GLN A 287 -2.05 -16.89 -2.82
N CYS A 288 -1.30 -17.86 -3.34
CA CYS A 288 -0.90 -17.87 -4.73
C CYS A 288 -2.15 -18.01 -5.62
N PHE A 289 -2.46 -17.01 -6.43
CA PHE A 289 -3.68 -16.98 -7.24
C PHE A 289 -3.72 -18.09 -8.32
N ALA A 290 -2.58 -18.70 -8.63
CA ALA A 290 -2.49 -19.82 -9.55
C ALA A 290 -2.82 -21.19 -8.93
N CYS A 291 -2.39 -21.45 -7.69
CA CYS A 291 -2.51 -22.79 -7.06
C CYS A 291 -3.35 -22.80 -5.77
N GLY A 292 -3.68 -21.63 -5.23
CA GLY A 292 -4.50 -21.46 -4.02
C GLY A 292 -3.75 -21.64 -2.69
N THR A 293 -2.53 -22.18 -2.69
CA THR A 293 -1.76 -22.38 -1.46
C THR A 293 -1.22 -21.07 -0.92
N LEU A 294 -1.23 -20.92 0.41
CA LEU A 294 -0.61 -19.80 1.11
C LEU A 294 0.91 -19.87 0.99
N GLY A 295 1.55 -18.70 1.02
CA GLY A 295 2.97 -18.57 1.26
C GLY A 295 3.29 -17.23 1.92
N CYS A 296 4.48 -17.15 2.52
CA CYS A 296 4.97 -15.91 3.10
C CYS A 296 5.16 -14.84 2.01
N SER A 297 4.70 -13.62 2.27
CA SER A 297 4.80 -12.46 1.38
C SER A 297 5.60 -11.31 2.01
N ASP A 298 6.22 -11.57 3.16
CA ASP A 298 7.13 -10.63 3.77
C ASP A 298 8.44 -10.62 2.99
N LYS A 299 8.76 -9.47 2.38
CA LYS A 299 9.98 -9.27 1.60
C LYS A 299 11.26 -9.35 2.45
N PHE A 300 11.12 -9.37 3.78
CA PHE A 300 12.22 -9.33 4.74
C PHE A 300 12.31 -10.59 5.63
N SER A 301 11.50 -11.61 5.36
CA SER A 301 11.50 -12.87 6.10
C SER A 301 11.51 -14.07 5.15
N GLY A 302 12.11 -13.91 3.96
CA GLY A 302 12.12 -14.93 2.91
C GLY A 302 10.75 -15.13 2.25
N ALA A 303 10.36 -14.21 1.37
CA ALA A 303 9.09 -14.32 0.64
C ALA A 303 9.02 -15.57 -0.25
N GLU A 304 7.92 -16.30 -0.14
CA GLU A 304 7.56 -17.45 -0.96
C GLU A 304 6.58 -17.07 -2.08
N VAL A 305 5.74 -16.05 -1.84
CA VAL A 305 4.82 -15.48 -2.81
C VAL A 305 5.09 -14.00 -3.06
N PHE A 306 4.97 -13.60 -4.32
CA PHE A 306 5.28 -12.26 -4.79
C PHE A 306 4.06 -11.62 -5.42
N LYS A 307 3.84 -10.34 -5.12
CA LYS A 307 2.72 -9.55 -5.67
C LYS A 307 3.02 -9.14 -7.10
N CYS A 308 2.00 -9.10 -7.96
CA CYS A 308 2.07 -8.44 -9.25
C CYS A 308 2.57 -6.99 -9.12
N ALA A 309 3.44 -6.55 -10.03
CA ALA A 309 3.98 -5.19 -10.04
C ALA A 309 2.98 -4.11 -10.47
N SER A 310 1.84 -4.50 -11.05
CA SER A 310 0.78 -3.56 -11.42
C SER A 310 0.18 -2.91 -10.17
N ALA A 311 0.09 -1.57 -10.16
CA ALA A 311 -0.17 -0.77 -8.97
C ALA A 311 -1.47 -1.13 -8.22
N ILE A 312 -2.50 -1.54 -8.95
CA ILE A 312 -3.83 -1.90 -8.42
C ILE A 312 -4.09 -3.42 -8.44
N CYS A 313 -3.05 -4.24 -8.68
CA CYS A 313 -3.20 -5.68 -8.72
C CYS A 313 -2.79 -6.30 -7.38
N GLY A 314 -3.77 -6.73 -6.59
CA GLY A 314 -3.59 -7.36 -5.29
C GLY A 314 -3.19 -8.85 -5.30
N PHE A 315 -2.90 -9.43 -6.47
CA PHE A 315 -2.65 -10.87 -6.60
C PHE A 315 -1.20 -11.26 -6.33
N PHE A 316 -1.05 -12.39 -5.63
CA PHE A 316 0.22 -12.99 -5.26
C PHE A 316 0.44 -14.32 -5.97
N TYR A 317 1.70 -14.69 -6.20
CA TYR A 317 2.06 -15.93 -6.87
C TYR A 317 3.36 -16.51 -6.32
N HIS A 318 3.45 -17.85 -6.26
CA HIS A 318 4.75 -18.52 -6.18
C HIS A 318 5.53 -18.28 -7.48
N PRO A 319 6.85 -18.06 -7.44
CA PRO A 319 7.69 -17.83 -8.62
C PRO A 319 7.49 -18.91 -9.70
N HIS A 320 7.56 -20.19 -9.32
CA HIS A 320 7.33 -21.33 -10.22
C HIS A 320 5.94 -21.33 -10.86
N CYS A 321 4.91 -20.99 -10.07
CA CYS A 321 3.54 -20.99 -10.56
C CYS A 321 3.33 -19.90 -11.62
N VAL A 322 3.80 -18.67 -11.37
CA VAL A 322 3.61 -17.58 -12.32
C VAL A 322 4.53 -17.70 -13.53
N ALA A 323 5.76 -18.18 -13.37
CA ALA A 323 6.67 -18.39 -14.48
C ALA A 323 6.09 -19.37 -15.51
N LYS A 324 5.46 -20.47 -15.05
CA LYS A 324 4.74 -21.40 -15.93
C LYS A 324 3.57 -20.76 -16.68
N LEU A 325 2.85 -19.85 -16.05
CA LEU A 325 1.70 -19.18 -16.66
C LEU A 325 2.10 -18.08 -17.66
N LEU A 326 3.26 -17.45 -17.43
CA LEU A 326 3.83 -16.43 -18.31
C LEU A 326 4.72 -17.00 -19.42
N HIS A 327 5.02 -18.30 -19.39
CA HIS A 327 5.83 -18.96 -20.41
C HIS A 327 5.19 -18.81 -21.80
N GLY A 328 5.92 -18.22 -22.74
CA GLY A 328 5.44 -17.89 -24.09
C GLY A 328 4.57 -16.64 -24.19
N VAL A 329 4.34 -15.93 -23.07
CA VAL A 329 3.74 -14.58 -23.03
C VAL A 329 4.85 -13.53 -22.96
N VAL A 330 5.86 -13.78 -22.13
CA VAL A 330 7.08 -12.98 -22.04
C VAL A 330 8.24 -13.71 -22.70
N GLU A 331 9.22 -12.96 -23.20
CA GLU A 331 10.37 -13.49 -23.94
C GLU A 331 11.40 -14.24 -23.06
N ASP A 332 11.34 -14.05 -21.74
CA ASP A 332 12.28 -14.67 -20.80
C ASP A 332 12.16 -16.20 -20.78
N ASP A 333 13.31 -16.89 -20.64
CA ASP A 333 13.34 -18.32 -20.33
C ASP A 333 12.62 -18.59 -19.00
N LEU A 334 11.92 -19.72 -18.89
CA LEU A 334 11.11 -20.06 -17.71
C LEU A 334 11.93 -20.04 -16.42
N LYS A 335 13.13 -20.63 -16.42
CA LYS A 335 13.98 -20.71 -15.21
C LYS A 335 14.58 -19.35 -14.86
N GLU A 336 14.87 -18.55 -15.88
CA GLU A 336 15.34 -17.18 -15.70
C GLU A 336 14.26 -16.31 -15.05
N LEU A 337 13.04 -16.37 -15.57
CA LEU A 337 11.89 -15.65 -15.03
C LEU A 337 11.57 -16.10 -13.59
N GLU A 338 11.56 -17.40 -13.33
CA GLU A 338 11.37 -17.94 -11.99
C GLU A 338 12.41 -17.40 -11.00
N ARG A 339 13.70 -17.42 -11.39
CA ARG A 339 14.78 -16.92 -10.54
C ARG A 339 14.65 -15.42 -10.29
N LYS A 340 14.42 -14.61 -11.33
CA LYS A 340 14.23 -13.16 -11.21
C LYS A 340 13.11 -12.83 -10.24
N ILE A 341 11.98 -13.53 -10.31
CA ILE A 341 10.83 -13.30 -9.41
C ILE A 341 11.17 -13.74 -7.98
N ALA A 342 11.82 -14.90 -7.81
CA ALA A 342 12.26 -15.38 -6.49
C ALA A 342 13.27 -14.43 -5.82
N GLU A 343 14.08 -13.72 -6.60
CA GLU A 343 14.99 -12.66 -6.15
C GLU A 343 14.27 -11.32 -5.87
N GLY A 344 12.93 -11.27 -5.97
CA GLY A 344 12.12 -10.07 -5.73
C GLY A 344 11.97 -9.15 -6.94
N GLY A 345 12.38 -9.61 -8.13
CA GLY A 345 12.23 -8.88 -9.38
C GLY A 345 10.75 -8.63 -9.74
N PRO A 346 10.43 -7.46 -10.32
CA PRO A 346 9.06 -7.12 -10.67
C PRO A 346 8.55 -7.98 -11.82
N PHE A 347 7.27 -8.36 -11.77
CA PHE A 347 6.60 -9.04 -12.87
C PHE A 347 5.16 -8.56 -13.01
N THR A 348 4.64 -8.60 -14.23
CA THR A 348 3.22 -8.37 -14.50
C THR A 348 2.53 -9.73 -14.59
N CYS A 349 1.52 -9.96 -13.75
CA CYS A 349 0.91 -11.29 -13.65
C CYS A 349 -0.03 -11.62 -14.85
N PRO A 350 -0.40 -12.91 -15.02
CA PRO A 350 -1.17 -13.38 -16.18
C PRO A 350 -2.54 -12.73 -16.38
N THR A 351 -3.13 -12.12 -15.34
CA THR A 351 -4.43 -11.42 -15.45
C THR A 351 -4.37 -10.17 -16.32
N HIS A 352 -3.17 -9.69 -16.66
CA HIS A 352 -2.96 -8.55 -17.55
C HIS A 352 -2.69 -8.95 -19.00
N TYR A 353 -2.83 -10.23 -19.34
CA TYR A 353 -2.67 -10.74 -20.69
C TYR A 353 -3.90 -11.58 -21.07
N CYS A 354 -4.30 -11.48 -22.34
CA CYS A 354 -5.33 -12.35 -22.87
C CYS A 354 -4.84 -13.81 -22.92
N CYS A 355 -5.59 -14.73 -22.33
CA CYS A 355 -5.26 -16.15 -22.31
C CYS A 355 -5.19 -16.76 -23.73
N GLU A 356 -5.94 -16.21 -24.68
CA GLU A 356 -5.99 -16.70 -26.07
C GLU A 356 -4.86 -16.10 -26.93
N CYS A 357 -4.81 -14.76 -27.06
CA CYS A 357 -3.86 -14.11 -27.97
C CYS A 357 -2.58 -13.60 -27.32
N LYS A 358 -2.46 -13.68 -25.98
CA LYS A 358 -1.30 -13.25 -25.17
C LYS A 358 -1.01 -11.75 -25.15
N GLU A 359 -1.79 -10.96 -25.88
CA GLU A 359 -1.69 -9.50 -25.88
C GLU A 359 -2.33 -8.86 -24.63
N MET A 360 -1.83 -7.70 -24.24
CA MET A 360 -2.37 -6.88 -23.14
C MET A 360 -3.69 -6.20 -23.50
N GLU A 361 -4.32 -5.55 -22.51
CA GLU A 361 -5.53 -4.76 -22.71
C GLU A 361 -5.25 -3.51 -23.55
N ASP A 362 -6.12 -3.19 -24.50
CA ASP A 362 -6.18 -1.86 -25.11
C ASP A 362 -7.46 -1.17 -24.63
N LYS A 363 -7.34 -0.36 -23.58
CA LYS A 363 -8.46 0.37 -22.97
C LYS A 363 -9.18 1.31 -23.95
N LYS A 364 -8.55 1.69 -25.07
CA LYS A 364 -9.17 2.55 -26.09
C LYS A 364 -10.04 1.78 -27.08
N LYS A 365 -9.84 0.46 -27.21
CA LYS A 365 -10.59 -0.39 -28.13
C LYS A 365 -11.47 -1.32 -27.33
N HIS A 366 -12.78 -1.09 -27.42
CA HIS A 366 -13.77 -1.88 -26.70
C HIS A 366 -13.60 -3.41 -26.87
N ASP A 367 -13.29 -3.88 -28.07
CA ASP A 367 -13.06 -5.29 -28.35
C ASP A 367 -11.85 -5.90 -27.61
N PHE A 368 -10.92 -5.06 -27.16
CA PHE A 368 -9.71 -5.38 -26.43
C PHE A 368 -9.78 -5.02 -24.94
N HIS A 369 -10.96 -4.65 -24.43
CA HIS A 369 -11.17 -4.61 -22.98
C HIS A 369 -11.12 -6.02 -22.39
N PHE A 370 -10.67 -6.13 -21.15
CA PHE A 370 -10.58 -7.42 -20.48
C PHE A 370 -11.87 -7.85 -19.77
N ALA A 371 -12.16 -9.13 -19.96
CA ALA A 371 -12.99 -9.97 -19.11
C ALA A 371 -12.04 -10.77 -18.20
N VAL A 372 -11.96 -10.41 -16.93
CA VAL A 372 -11.03 -11.02 -15.96
C VAL A 372 -11.78 -12.03 -15.09
N CYS A 373 -11.22 -13.23 -14.92
CA CYS A 373 -11.73 -14.18 -13.95
C CYS A 373 -11.21 -13.82 -12.55
N ARG A 374 -12.10 -13.68 -11.56
CA ARG A 374 -11.71 -13.41 -10.17
C ARG A 374 -11.29 -14.65 -9.37
N ARG A 375 -11.41 -15.86 -9.94
CA ARG A 375 -11.11 -17.14 -9.27
C ARG A 375 -9.89 -17.87 -9.81
N CYS A 376 -9.36 -17.44 -10.96
CA CYS A 376 -8.17 -18.03 -11.55
C CYS A 376 -7.44 -16.98 -12.41
N PRO A 377 -6.15 -17.14 -12.68
CA PRO A 377 -5.32 -16.16 -13.39
C PRO A 377 -5.56 -16.20 -14.90
N LYS A 378 -6.82 -16.05 -15.33
CA LYS A 378 -7.23 -16.01 -16.74
C LYS A 378 -7.99 -14.73 -17.02
N SER A 379 -7.56 -14.04 -18.06
CA SER A 379 -8.24 -12.89 -18.64
C SER A 379 -8.43 -13.11 -20.13
N TYR A 380 -9.47 -12.53 -20.71
CA TYR A 380 -9.75 -12.61 -22.13
C TYR A 380 -10.11 -11.22 -22.63
N HIS A 381 -9.69 -10.85 -23.83
CA HIS A 381 -10.34 -9.72 -24.51
C HIS A 381 -11.81 -10.05 -24.75
N ARG A 382 -12.69 -9.05 -24.77
CA ARG A 382 -14.12 -9.25 -25.12
C ARG A 382 -14.26 -10.07 -26.41
N LYS A 383 -13.47 -9.75 -27.43
CA LYS A 383 -13.49 -10.46 -28.73
C LYS A 383 -12.91 -11.88 -28.68
N CYS A 384 -12.00 -12.14 -27.73
CA CYS A 384 -11.32 -13.43 -27.57
C CYS A 384 -12.07 -14.35 -26.60
N LEU A 385 -13.04 -13.84 -25.85
CA LEU A 385 -13.81 -14.62 -24.90
C LEU A 385 -14.57 -15.74 -25.64
N PRO A 386 -14.29 -17.02 -25.38
CA PRO A 386 -14.91 -18.11 -26.12
C PRO A 386 -16.43 -18.12 -25.93
N ARG A 387 -17.19 -18.13 -27.04
CA ARG A 387 -18.67 -18.08 -26.99
C ARG A 387 -19.30 -19.26 -26.24
N LEU A 388 -18.67 -20.44 -26.31
CA LEU A 388 -19.12 -21.65 -25.60
C LEU A 388 -18.82 -21.60 -24.09
N PHE A 389 -17.96 -20.68 -23.66
CA PHE A 389 -17.54 -20.51 -22.27
C PHE A 389 -17.75 -19.05 -21.86
N ARG A 390 -19.01 -18.59 -21.79
CA ARG A 390 -19.32 -17.38 -21.01
C ARG A 390 -18.97 -17.56 -19.51
N PHE A 391 -18.57 -18.76 -19.11
CA PHE A 391 -18.01 -19.09 -17.80
C PHE A 391 -16.70 -19.88 -18.00
N CYS A 392 -15.59 -19.43 -17.41
CA CYS A 392 -14.42 -20.28 -17.22
C CYS A 392 -14.87 -21.56 -16.49
N LEU A 393 -14.34 -22.75 -16.79
CA LEU A 393 -14.72 -23.98 -16.07
C LEU A 393 -14.42 -23.90 -14.56
N CYS A 394 -13.40 -23.14 -14.15
CA CYS A 394 -13.18 -22.80 -12.74
C CYS A 394 -14.37 -22.00 -12.16
N CYS A 395 -15.09 -21.25 -12.99
CA CYS A 395 -16.34 -20.58 -12.65
C CYS A 395 -17.58 -21.46 -12.83
N ALA A 396 -17.56 -22.49 -13.70
CA ALA A 396 -18.71 -23.37 -13.89
C ALA A 396 -19.06 -24.18 -12.62
N ALA A 397 -18.10 -24.36 -11.71
CA ALA A 397 -18.31 -25.00 -10.42
C ALA A 397 -19.05 -24.10 -9.38
N SER A 398 -19.21 -22.80 -9.63
CA SER A 398 -19.95 -21.89 -8.75
C SER A 398 -21.13 -21.31 -9.53
N THR A 399 -22.35 -21.62 -9.11
CA THR A 399 -23.60 -21.41 -9.86
C THR A 399 -23.97 -19.95 -10.17
N TYR A 400 -23.20 -18.95 -9.72
CA TYR A 400 -23.40 -17.54 -10.05
C TYR A 400 -22.03 -16.86 -10.08
N LEU A 401 -21.47 -16.56 -11.25
CA LEU A 401 -20.31 -15.65 -11.29
C LEU A 401 -20.33 -14.72 -12.48
N MET A 402 -20.38 -13.43 -12.15
CA MET A 402 -20.24 -12.29 -13.05
C MET A 402 -18.78 -12.15 -13.46
N ILE A 403 -18.50 -12.19 -14.76
CA ILE A 403 -17.25 -11.61 -15.28
C ILE A 403 -17.40 -10.10 -15.10
N VAL A 404 -16.73 -9.53 -14.10
CA VAL A 404 -16.68 -8.07 -13.95
C VAL A 404 -15.87 -7.52 -15.11
N MET A 405 -16.53 -6.73 -15.94
CA MET A 405 -15.89 -5.99 -17.02
C MET A 405 -15.39 -4.68 -16.41
N TYR A 406 -14.08 -4.51 -16.29
CA TYR A 406 -13.49 -3.24 -15.87
C TYR A 406 -13.73 -2.20 -16.98
N GLY A 407 -14.87 -1.54 -16.92
CA GLY A 407 -15.30 -0.54 -17.89
C GLY A 407 -16.74 -0.15 -17.58
N GLY A 408 -16.89 0.94 -16.83
CA GLY A 408 -18.16 1.40 -16.28
C GLY A 408 -19.30 1.38 -17.30
N LEU A 409 -20.32 0.58 -17.01
CA LEU A 409 -21.70 0.67 -17.48
C LEU A 409 -22.41 -0.61 -16.99
N ILE A 410 -22.95 -0.53 -15.77
CA ILE A 410 -23.98 -1.46 -15.30
C ILE A 410 -25.20 -1.22 -16.20
N LEU A 411 -25.36 -2.06 -17.23
CA LEU A 411 -26.60 -2.10 -18.00
C LEU A 411 -27.61 -2.90 -17.18
N HIS A 412 -28.54 -2.18 -16.56
CA HIS A 412 -29.79 -2.74 -16.05
C HIS A 412 -30.47 -3.60 -17.13
N LEU A 413 -30.78 -4.85 -16.78
CA LEU A 413 -31.82 -5.65 -17.40
C LEU A 413 -32.58 -6.40 -16.31
#